data_AF-A0A2N1KJI7-F1
#
_entry.id   AF-A0A2N1KJI7-F1
#
_cell.length_a   1.000
_cell.length_b   1.000
_cell.length_c   1.000
_cell.angle_alpha   90.00
_cell.angle_beta   90.00
_cell.angle_gamma   90.00
#
_symmetry.space_group_name_H-M   'P 1'
#
loop_
_entity.id
_entity.type
_entity.pdbx_description
1 polymer ?
#
loop_
_entity_poly.entity_id
_entity_poly.type
_entity_poly.pdbx_seq_one_letter_code
_entity_poly.pdbx_strand_id
1 'polypeptide(L)' 'MRRLIENRLVDKLQKEIKMLTMTAEENYESLLNESPNIVQQIPIKDMASYLGIHPDSLSRIRKRTMLP' A
#
# COMPACT_ATOMS: atom_id res chain seq x y z
N MET A 1 19.42 -24.61 -1.47
CA MET A 1 18.79 -24.07 -0.23
C MET A 1 19.24 -22.66 0.15
N ARG A 2 20.53 -22.29 0.06
CA ARG A 2 21.06 -20.96 0.44
C ARG A 2 20.34 -19.76 -0.20
N ARG A 3 20.18 -19.74 -1.53
CA ARG A 3 19.47 -18.67 -2.27
C ARG A 3 18.03 -18.44 -1.84
N LEU A 4 17.30 -19.49 -1.45
CA LEU A 4 15.90 -19.37 -1.00
C LEU A 4 15.79 -18.64 0.34
N ILE A 5 16.74 -18.88 1.23
CA ILE A 5 16.83 -18.23 2.54
C ILE A 5 17.24 -16.77 2.35
N GLU A 6 18.21 -16.51 1.47
CA GLU A 6 18.66 -15.16 1.12
C GLU A 6 17.51 -14.32 0.54
N ASN A 7 16.75 -14.85 -0.43
CA ASN A 7 15.60 -14.15 -1.00
C ASN A 7 14.52 -13.87 0.05
N ARG A 8 14.17 -14.85 0.89
CA ARG A 8 13.20 -14.63 1.98
C ARG A 8 13.65 -13.58 2.98
N LEU A 9 14.94 -13.51 3.27
CA LEU A 9 15.49 -12.50 4.17
C LEU A 9 15.39 -11.10 3.56
N VAL A 10 15.72 -10.98 2.27
CA VAL A 10 15.60 -9.72 1.52
C VAL A 10 14.14 -9.26 1.45
N ASP A 11 13.19 -10.14 1.13
CA ASP A 11 11.76 -9.80 1.09
C ASP A 11 11.27 -9.31 2.47
N LYS A 12 11.74 -9.94 3.54
CA LYS A 12 11.36 -9.58 4.91
C LYS A 12 11.91 -8.19 5.29
N LEU A 13 13.17 -7.91 4.96
CA LEU A 13 13.80 -6.63 5.19
C LEU A 13 13.15 -5.51 4.35
N GLN A 14 12.84 -5.78 3.09
CA GLN A 14 12.10 -4.83 2.25
C GLN A 14 10.71 -4.53 2.81
N LYS A 15 10.04 -5.53 3.38
CA LYS A 15 8.74 -5.35 4.02
C LYS A 15 8.83 -4.54 5.31
N GLU A 16 9.85 -4.76 6.14
CA GLU A 16 10.12 -3.94 7.33
C GLU A 16 10.48 -2.50 6.97
N ILE A 17 11.33 -2.29 5.97
CA ILE A 17 11.67 -0.96 5.47
C ILE A 17 10.41 -0.26 4.95
N LYS A 18 9.60 -0.94 4.12
CA LYS A 18 8.29 -0.43 3.66
C LYS A 18 7.42 0.03 4.83
N MET A 19 7.27 -0.80 5.88
CA MET A 19 6.45 -0.44 7.03
C MET A 19 6.97 0.78 7.79
N LEU A 20 8.28 0.98 7.83
CA LEU A 20 8.91 2.09 8.55
C LEU A 20 8.99 3.39 7.74
N THR A 21 9.01 3.31 6.40
CA THR A 21 9.28 4.46 5.53
C THR A 21 8.11 4.91 4.69
N MET A 22 7.11 4.05 4.46
CA MET A 22 6.02 4.39 3.55
C MET A 22 5.01 5.32 4.19
N THR A 23 4.72 6.41 3.47
CA THR A 23 3.55 7.23 3.69
C THR A 23 2.27 6.45 3.35
N ALA A 24 1.13 6.94 3.85
CA ALA A 24 -0.17 6.35 3.52
C ALA A 24 -0.50 6.39 2.01
N GLU A 25 0.09 7.35 1.29
CA GLU A 25 -0.01 7.45 -0.17
C GLU A 25 0.75 6.32 -0.86
N GLU A 26 2.01 6.10 -0.51
CA GLU A 26 2.80 5.02 -1.08
C GLU A 26 2.20 3.65 -0.71
N ASN A 27 1.67 3.49 0.51
CA ASN A 27 0.97 2.26 0.91
C ASN A 27 -0.29 2.03 0.07
N TYR A 28 -1.05 3.09 -0.20
CA TYR A 28 -2.21 3.00 -1.09
C TYR A 28 -1.82 2.62 -2.52
N GLU A 29 -0.79 3.25 -3.08
CA GLU A 29 -0.29 2.94 -4.43
C GLU A 29 0.23 1.50 -4.52
N SER A 30 0.95 1.04 -3.50
CA SER A 30 1.39 -0.34 -3.43
C SER A 30 0.21 -1.32 -3.39
N LEU A 31 -0.84 -1.00 -2.61
CA LEU A 31 -2.04 -1.84 -2.52
C LEU A 31 -2.78 -1.87 -3.85
N LEU A 32 -2.83 -0.73 -4.55
CA LEU A 32 -3.41 -0.60 -5.89
C LEU A 32 -2.65 -1.43 -6.92
N ASN A 33 -1.32 -1.49 -6.83
CA ASN A 33 -0.48 -2.28 -7.73
C ASN A 33 -0.52 -3.79 -7.41
N GLU A 34 -0.54 -4.17 -6.14
CA GLU A 34 -0.56 -5.57 -5.71
C GLU A 34 -1.95 -6.21 -5.86
N SER A 35 -3.02 -5.45 -5.67
CA SER A 35 -4.39 -5.98 -5.65
C SER A 35 -5.42 -4.92 -6.05
N PRO A 36 -5.44 -4.49 -7.32
CA PRO A 36 -6.34 -3.43 -7.80
C PRO A 36 -7.82 -3.76 -7.62
N ASN A 37 -8.19 -5.04 -7.66
CA ASN A 37 -9.58 -5.49 -7.45
C ASN A 37 -10.06 -5.23 -6.02
N ILE A 38 -9.21 -5.47 -5.02
CA ILE A 38 -9.55 -5.25 -3.61
C ILE A 38 -9.74 -3.76 -3.36
N VAL A 39 -8.84 -2.93 -3.92
CA VAL A 39 -8.91 -1.48 -3.75
C VAL A 39 -10.19 -0.87 -4.33
N GLN A 40 -10.72 -1.44 -5.42
CA GLN A 40 -11.97 -0.98 -6.03
C GLN A 40 -13.23 -1.42 -5.26
N GLN A 41 -13.15 -2.51 -4.51
CA GLN A 41 -14.30 -3.05 -3.76
C GLN A 41 -14.46 -2.44 -2.36
N ILE A 42 -13.37 -1.91 -1.79
CA ILE A 42 -13.39 -1.35 -0.43
C ILE A 42 -13.84 0.12 -0.46
N PRO A 43 -14.80 0.53 0.38
CA PRO A 43 -15.16 1.93 0.56
C PRO A 43 -13.97 2.78 1.02
N ILE A 44 -13.86 4.02 0.50
CA ILE A 44 -12.79 4.97 0.86
C ILE A 44 -12.63 5.12 2.38
N LYS A 45 -13.74 5.16 3.13
CA LYS A 45 -13.70 5.37 4.58
C LYS A 45 -12.97 4.25 5.32
N ASP A 46 -13.23 3.01 4.92
CA ASP A 46 -12.65 1.82 5.57
C ASP A 46 -11.17 1.72 5.22
N MET A 47 -10.83 2.01 3.97
CA MET A 47 -9.43 2.05 3.52
C MET A 47 -8.64 3.18 4.18
N ALA A 48 -9.25 4.36 4.37
CA ALA A 48 -8.61 5.47 5.07
C ALA A 48 -8.35 5.12 6.54
N SER A 49 -9.30 4.42 7.17
CA SER A 49 -9.15 3.90 8.53
C SER A 49 -8.02 2.86 8.61
N TYR A 50 -7.92 1.96 7.62
CA TYR A 50 -6.83 0.98 7.51
C TYR A 50 -5.45 1.64 7.32
N LEU A 51 -5.38 2.68 6.50
CA LEU A 51 -4.16 3.44 6.22
C LEU A 51 -3.81 4.47 7.29
N GLY A 52 -4.66 4.63 8.32
CA GLY A 52 -4.45 5.60 9.41
C GLY A 52 -4.50 7.07 8.97
N ILE A 53 -5.24 7.38 7.90
CA ILE A 53 -5.38 8.75 7.38
C ILE A 53 -6.83 9.21 7.29
N HIS A 54 -7.02 10.51 7.18
CA HIS A 54 -8.35 11.07 6.98
C HIS A 54 -8.94 10.61 5.63
N PRO A 55 -10.25 10.27 5.55
CA PRO A 55 -10.91 9.89 4.31
C PRO A 55 -10.73 10.90 3.17
N ASP A 56 -10.70 12.20 3.48
CA ASP A 56 -10.46 13.25 2.48
C ASP A 56 -9.05 13.19 1.89
N SER A 57 -8.04 12.84 2.71
CA SER A 57 -6.67 12.66 2.23
C SER A 57 -6.60 11.49 1.27
N LEU A 58 -7.24 10.38 1.60
CA LEU A 58 -7.32 9.23 0.69
C LEU A 58 -8.11 9.56 -0.58
N SER A 59 -9.21 10.31 -0.47
CA SER A 59 -9.98 10.73 -1.64
C SER A 59 -9.16 11.60 -2.60
N ARG A 60 -8.28 12.48 -2.07
CA ARG A 60 -7.35 13.29 -2.88
C ARG A 60 -6.31 12.42 -3.57
N ILE A 61 -5.70 11.49 -2.84
CA ILE A 61 -4.72 10.53 -3.39
C ILE A 61 -5.37 9.71 -4.51
N ARG A 62 -6.51 9.09 -4.25
CA ARG A 62 -7.22 8.24 -5.23
C ARG A 62 -7.56 8.99 -6.50
N LYS A 63 -8.02 10.24 -6.41
CA LYS A 63 -8.29 11.07 -7.59
C LYS A 63 -7.03 11.30 -8.42
N ARG A 64 -5.90 11.63 -7.79
CA ARG A 64 -4.62 11.86 -8.47
C ARG A 64 -4.06 10.61 -9.13
N THR A 65 -4.22 9.44 -8.51
CA THR A 65 -3.75 8.15 -9.05
C THR A 65 -4.67 7.54 -10.12
N MET A 66 -5.96 7.91 -10.13
CA MET A 66 -6.94 7.40 -11.11
C MET A 66 -7.21 8.36 -12.29
N LEU A 67 -6.67 9.58 -12.26
CA LEU A 67 -6.71 10.50 -13.39
C LEU A 67 -5.52 10.18 -14.31
N PRO A 68 -5.74 9.90 -15.61
CA PRO A 68 -4.66 9.74 -16.59
C PRO A 68 -3.91 11.04 -16.86
#